data_AF-A0A1V1PSC2-F1
#
_entry.id   AF-A0A1V1PSC2-F1
#
_cell.length_a   1.000
_cell.length_b   1.000
_cell.length_c   1.000
_cell.angle_alpha   90.00
_cell.angle_beta   90.00
_cell.angle_gamma   90.00
#
_symmetry.space_group_name_H-M   'P 1'
#
loop_
_entity.id
_entity.type
_entity.pdbx_description
1 polymer ?
#
loop_
_entity_poly.entity_id
_entity_poly.type
_entity_poly.pdbx_seq_one_letter_code
_entity_poly.pdbx_strand_id
1 'polypeptide(L)'
;MRAHTLPLALLAFLALAGCGDAVEPVSQAQASVSTSPPPLLGAFKAQSETARAVTGNVRVERGGLLFANGVTLYTRGLEPRRGHDRIARGGESYAAAVVGSSNVVVELRRVNQQVISPDAAAIHGACDTAEPPRYLAIVYEPPARTMKLIVFTGDEAPGPDATDSRVCAIYGFMAPEGARTREGVVL
;
A
#
# COMPACT_ATOMS: atom_id res chain seq x y z
N MET A 1 -57.35 -56.32 29.05
CA MET A 1 -57.77 -57.59 28.42
C MET A 1 -58.69 -57.31 27.25
N ARG A 2 -58.21 -57.52 26.02
CA ARG A 2 -58.92 -58.08 24.84
C ARG A 2 -58.17 -57.66 23.58
N ALA A 3 -57.37 -58.60 23.11
CA ALA A 3 -56.81 -58.69 21.78
C ALA A 3 -57.87 -59.19 20.80
N HIS A 4 -57.77 -58.81 19.52
CA HIS A 4 -58.12 -59.57 18.30
C HIS A 4 -57.54 -58.78 17.11
N THR A 5 -56.38 -59.17 16.56
CA THR A 5 -56.11 -60.10 15.44
C THR A 5 -56.36 -59.53 14.03
N LEU A 6 -55.23 -59.43 13.30
CA LEU A 6 -54.91 -59.16 11.87
C LEU A 6 -55.82 -59.86 10.83
N PRO A 7 -55.85 -59.46 9.52
CA PRO A 7 -54.71 -59.52 8.58
C PRO A 7 -54.60 -58.37 7.53
N LEU A 8 -53.38 -57.95 7.15
CA LEU A 8 -52.60 -58.38 5.98
C LEU A 8 -53.20 -57.98 4.61
N ALA A 9 -52.67 -56.91 4.01
CA ALA A 9 -52.68 -56.72 2.57
C ALA A 9 -51.37 -56.05 2.15
N LEU A 10 -50.48 -56.91 1.65
CA LEU A 10 -49.27 -56.62 0.91
C LEU A 10 -49.60 -55.74 -0.30
N LEU A 11 -48.90 -54.63 -0.49
CA LEU A 11 -48.72 -54.04 -1.81
C LEU A 11 -47.32 -53.43 -1.87
N ALA A 12 -46.42 -54.25 -2.39
CA ALA A 12 -45.10 -53.85 -2.85
C ALA A 12 -45.28 -52.94 -4.07
N PHE A 13 -44.69 -51.74 -4.02
CA PHE A 13 -44.32 -51.01 -5.22
C PHE A 13 -42.82 -50.72 -5.17
N LEU A 14 -42.12 -51.35 -6.10
CA LEU A 14 -40.75 -51.10 -6.49
C LEU A 14 -40.60 -49.74 -7.20
N ALA A 15 -39.35 -49.25 -7.18
CA ALA A 15 -38.72 -48.30 -8.11
C ALA A 15 -38.88 -46.81 -7.74
N LEU A 16 -37.86 -45.94 -7.74
CA LEU A 16 -36.49 -45.99 -8.25
C LEU A 16 -35.52 -45.31 -7.26
N ALA A 17 -34.29 -45.83 -7.22
CA ALA A 17 -33.12 -45.09 -6.75
C ALA A 17 -32.91 -43.85 -7.63
N GLY A 18 -33.00 -42.67 -7.02
CA GLY A 18 -32.42 -41.44 -7.56
C GLY A 18 -31.36 -40.97 -6.58
N CYS A 19 -30.09 -41.28 -6.86
CA CYS A 19 -28.96 -40.58 -6.28
C CYS A 19 -29.03 -39.13 -6.78
N GLY A 20 -29.69 -38.27 -6.00
CA GLY A 20 -29.55 -36.84 -6.13
C GLY A 20 -28.20 -36.46 -5.56
N ASP A 21 -27.17 -36.44 -6.40
CA ASP A 21 -25.97 -35.66 -6.14
C ASP A 21 -26.41 -34.20 -6.08
N ALA A 22 -26.65 -33.70 -4.86
CA ALA A 22 -26.73 -32.29 -4.60
C ALA A 22 -25.31 -31.72 -4.82
N VAL A 23 -25.01 -31.37 -6.06
CA VAL A 23 -23.89 -30.51 -6.39
C VAL A 23 -24.23 -29.17 -5.77
N GLU A 24 -23.72 -28.92 -4.57
CA GLU A 24 -23.65 -27.58 -4.02
C GLU A 24 -23.00 -26.70 -5.10
N PRO A 25 -23.62 -25.56 -5.47
CA PRO A 25 -22.95 -24.64 -6.36
C PRO A 25 -21.67 -24.24 -5.65
N VAL A 26 -20.54 -24.68 -6.19
CA VAL A 26 -19.22 -24.20 -5.79
C VAL A 26 -19.32 -22.68 -5.93
N SER A 27 -19.49 -22.02 -4.78
CA SER A 27 -19.38 -20.58 -4.67
C SER A 27 -17.98 -20.29 -5.15
N GLN A 28 -17.87 -19.91 -6.42
CA GLN A 28 -16.67 -19.32 -6.97
C GLN A 28 -16.50 -18.03 -6.16
N ALA A 29 -15.81 -18.17 -5.01
CA ALA A 29 -15.12 -17.08 -4.39
C ALA A 29 -14.21 -16.56 -5.50
N GLN A 30 -14.70 -15.55 -6.21
CA GLN A 30 -13.90 -14.72 -7.08
C GLN A 30 -12.81 -14.22 -6.14
N ALA A 31 -11.64 -14.86 -6.21
CA ALA A 31 -10.42 -14.29 -5.69
C ALA A 31 -10.31 -12.97 -6.42
N SER A 32 -10.75 -11.90 -5.77
CA SER A 32 -10.55 -10.55 -6.24
C SER A 32 -9.04 -10.41 -6.35
N VAL A 33 -8.53 -10.54 -7.57
CA VAL A 33 -7.13 -10.25 -7.87
C VAL A 33 -6.96 -8.81 -7.40
N SER A 34 -6.25 -8.59 -6.29
CA SER A 34 -5.95 -7.25 -5.81
C SER A 34 -5.22 -6.52 -6.92
N THR A 35 -5.93 -5.65 -7.64
CA THR A 35 -5.41 -4.84 -8.74
C THR A 35 -4.59 -3.67 -8.19
N SER A 36 -3.81 -3.88 -7.13
CA SER A 36 -2.87 -2.88 -6.65
C SER A 36 -1.79 -2.72 -7.72
N PRO A 37 -1.45 -1.48 -8.12
CA PRO A 37 -0.27 -1.26 -8.94
C PRO A 37 0.97 -1.85 -8.25
N PRO A 38 1.94 -2.36 -9.02
CA PRO A 38 3.20 -2.83 -8.44
C PRO A 38 3.94 -1.66 -7.78
N PRO A 39 4.74 -1.94 -6.72
CA PRO A 39 5.47 -0.89 -6.04
C PRO A 39 6.54 -0.27 -6.95
N LEU A 40 6.73 1.03 -6.79
CA LEU A 40 7.76 1.83 -7.42
C LEU A 40 9.12 1.45 -6.84
N LEU A 41 10.04 1.11 -7.74
CA LEU A 41 11.40 0.70 -7.41
C LEU A 41 12.38 1.46 -8.30
N GLY A 42 13.62 1.60 -7.82
CA GLY A 42 14.72 2.17 -8.59
C GLY A 42 15.33 3.43 -7.97
N ALA A 43 16.29 4.01 -8.69
CA ALA A 43 16.99 5.22 -8.28
C ALA A 43 16.27 6.47 -8.80
N PHE A 44 16.23 7.52 -7.98
CA PHE A 44 15.65 8.82 -8.29
C PHE A 44 16.58 9.94 -7.83
N LYS A 45 16.74 10.95 -8.68
CA LYS A 45 17.53 12.14 -8.40
C LYS A 45 16.70 13.16 -7.61
N ALA A 46 17.30 13.81 -6.62
CA ALA A 46 16.65 14.89 -5.89
C ALA A 46 16.33 16.07 -6.83
N GLN A 47 15.07 16.52 -6.81
CA GLN A 47 14.58 17.59 -7.67
C GLN A 47 14.24 18.85 -6.86
N SER A 48 13.52 18.72 -5.74
CA SER A 48 13.23 19.85 -4.86
C SER A 48 14.50 20.33 -4.16
N GLU A 49 14.58 21.63 -3.86
CA GLU A 49 15.67 22.21 -3.05
C GLU A 49 15.83 21.50 -1.70
N THR A 50 14.72 21.27 -0.98
CA THR A 50 14.73 20.56 0.30
C THR A 50 15.25 19.13 0.17
N ALA A 51 14.88 18.39 -0.89
CA ALA A 51 15.44 17.06 -1.11
C ALA A 51 16.96 17.11 -1.35
N ARG A 52 17.43 18.05 -2.17
CA ARG A 52 18.87 18.21 -2.44
C ARG A 52 19.66 18.54 -1.17
N ALA A 53 19.09 19.39 -0.31
CA ALA A 53 19.74 19.82 0.93
C ALA A 53 19.68 18.78 2.06
N VAL A 54 18.55 18.07 2.21
CA VAL A 54 18.30 17.22 3.39
C VAL A 54 18.59 15.75 3.12
N THR A 55 18.09 15.21 2.00
CA THR A 55 18.08 13.76 1.75
C THR A 55 19.06 13.32 0.66
N GLY A 56 19.36 14.20 -0.29
CA GLY A 56 20.06 13.84 -1.53
C GLY A 56 19.22 12.91 -2.40
N ASN A 57 19.84 12.24 -3.38
CA ASN A 57 19.17 11.24 -4.22
C ASN A 57 18.61 10.09 -3.36
N VAL A 58 17.66 9.34 -3.91
CA VAL A 58 17.05 8.20 -3.19
C VAL A 58 17.00 6.98 -4.08
N ARG A 59 17.26 5.80 -3.50
CA ARG A 59 16.95 4.51 -4.10
C ARG A 59 15.77 3.90 -3.36
N VAL A 60 14.69 3.65 -4.08
CA VAL A 60 13.48 2.99 -3.56
C VAL A 60 13.63 1.50 -3.79
N GLU A 61 13.59 0.75 -2.70
CA GLU A 61 13.61 -0.71 -2.69
C GLU A 61 12.33 -1.24 -2.05
N ARG A 62 12.07 -2.54 -2.19
CA ARG A 62 10.90 -3.17 -1.55
C ARG A 62 10.98 -3.05 -0.03
N GLY A 63 12.18 -3.23 0.55
CA GLY A 63 12.41 -3.23 1.98
C GLY A 63 12.67 -1.84 2.60
N GLY A 64 12.81 -0.79 1.79
CA GLY A 64 13.22 0.51 2.33
C GLY A 64 13.58 1.56 1.30
N LEU A 65 14.05 2.70 1.81
CA LEU A 65 14.55 3.83 1.05
C LEU A 65 15.97 4.14 1.51
N LEU A 66 16.90 4.21 0.55
CA LEU A 66 18.30 4.54 0.80
C LEU A 66 18.57 5.93 0.25
N PHE A 67 18.94 6.85 1.13
CA PHE A 67 19.16 8.25 0.80
C PHE A 67 20.66 8.55 0.66
N ALA A 68 21.01 9.40 -0.28
CA ALA A 68 22.41 9.74 -0.58
C ALA A 68 23.09 10.52 0.55
N ASN A 69 22.32 11.14 1.45
CA ASN A 69 22.84 11.73 2.67
C ASN A 69 23.35 10.69 3.70
N GLY A 70 23.18 9.38 3.46
CA GLY A 70 23.61 8.32 4.36
C GLY A 70 22.51 7.79 5.30
N VAL A 71 21.27 8.25 5.16
CA VAL A 71 20.13 7.70 5.90
C VAL A 71 19.51 6.51 5.16
N THR A 72 19.18 5.45 5.89
CA THR A 72 18.38 4.33 5.41
C THR A 72 17.11 4.21 6.23
N LEU A 73 15.95 4.19 5.56
CA LEU A 73 14.67 3.87 6.16
C LEU A 73 14.25 2.45 5.80
N TYR A 74 14.22 1.54 6.76
CA TYR A 74 13.62 0.23 6.56
C TYR A 74 12.11 0.33 6.75
N THR A 75 11.38 -0.19 5.78
CA THR A 75 9.92 0.00 5.70
C THR A 75 9.19 -1.28 5.37
N ARG A 76 7.91 -1.35 5.75
CA ARG A 76 6.95 -2.32 5.22
C ARG A 76 5.84 -1.60 4.48
N GLY A 77 5.38 -2.17 3.35
CA GLY A 77 4.21 -1.68 2.64
C GLY A 77 2.94 -1.79 3.49
N LEU A 78 2.05 -0.82 3.32
CA LEU A 78 0.67 -0.83 3.79
C LEU A 78 -0.26 -0.91 2.59
N GLU A 79 -1.57 -0.98 2.86
CA GLU A 79 -2.57 -0.91 1.80
C GLU A 79 -2.39 0.39 0.99
N PRO A 80 -2.26 0.32 -0.34
CA PRO A 80 -2.15 1.50 -1.18
C PRO A 80 -3.33 2.45 -1.00
N ARG A 81 -3.07 3.73 -1.20
CA ARG A 81 -4.10 4.78 -1.20
C ARG A 81 -4.31 5.31 -2.61
N ARG A 82 -5.41 6.02 -2.78
CA ARG A 82 -5.74 6.78 -4.00
C ARG A 82 -5.44 8.25 -3.77
N GLY A 83 -5.17 9.00 -4.83
CA GLY A 83 -4.92 10.44 -4.74
C GLY A 83 -6.03 11.23 -4.05
N HIS A 84 -7.29 10.80 -4.17
CA HIS A 84 -8.43 11.46 -3.53
C HIS A 84 -8.67 11.03 -2.06
N ASP A 85 -7.97 10.00 -1.58
CA ASP A 85 -8.06 9.62 -0.17
C ASP A 85 -7.49 10.73 0.71
N ARG A 86 -8.11 10.94 1.87
CA ARG A 86 -7.65 11.93 2.84
C ARG A 86 -6.47 11.38 3.66
N ILE A 87 -5.55 12.28 4.01
CA ILE A 87 -4.39 11.97 4.87
C ILE A 87 -4.82 11.79 6.33
N ALA A 88 -5.82 12.56 6.76
CA ALA A 88 -6.43 12.51 8.09
C ALA A 88 -7.90 12.92 8.00
N ARG A 89 -8.66 12.62 9.05
CA ARG A 89 -10.07 13.00 9.23
C ARG A 89 -10.21 14.51 9.07
N GLY A 90 -11.03 14.93 8.10
CA GLY A 90 -11.25 16.35 7.80
C GLY A 90 -10.06 17.04 7.12
N GLY A 91 -8.92 16.38 6.96
CA GLY A 91 -7.72 16.91 6.29
C GLY A 91 -7.82 16.90 4.77
N GLU A 92 -6.73 17.31 4.13
CA GLU A 92 -6.56 17.30 2.69
C GLU A 92 -6.33 15.89 2.13
N SER A 93 -6.46 15.74 0.81
CA SER A 93 -6.16 14.51 0.10
C SER A 93 -4.67 14.38 -0.24
N TYR A 94 -4.20 13.17 -0.53
CA TYR A 94 -2.83 12.95 -0.99
C TYR A 94 -2.48 13.76 -2.25
N ALA A 95 -3.41 13.84 -3.21
CA ALA A 95 -3.23 14.62 -4.43
C ALA A 95 -3.12 16.12 -4.14
N ALA A 96 -3.95 16.65 -3.22
CA ALA A 96 -3.90 18.04 -2.81
C ALA A 96 -2.55 18.37 -2.13
N ALA A 97 -2.09 17.53 -1.21
CA ALA A 97 -0.85 17.72 -0.47
C ALA A 97 0.38 17.85 -1.39
N VAL A 98 0.39 17.15 -2.53
CA VAL A 98 1.51 17.19 -3.50
C VAL A 98 1.25 18.11 -4.70
N VAL A 99 0.11 18.82 -4.71
CA VAL A 99 -0.36 19.63 -5.85
C VAL A 99 -0.35 18.80 -7.15
N GLY A 100 -0.83 17.56 -7.06
CA GLY A 100 -0.90 16.60 -8.16
C GLY A 100 -2.32 16.39 -8.69
N SER A 101 -2.47 15.56 -9.73
CA SER A 101 -3.79 15.13 -10.19
C SER A 101 -4.42 14.13 -9.23
N SER A 102 -5.74 13.93 -9.34
CA SER A 102 -6.45 12.90 -8.57
C SER A 102 -6.07 11.46 -8.95
N ASN A 103 -5.35 11.27 -10.07
CA ASN A 103 -4.99 9.97 -10.63
C ASN A 103 -3.62 9.46 -10.15
N VAL A 104 -3.00 10.12 -9.18
CA VAL A 104 -1.75 9.66 -8.58
C VAL A 104 -1.93 8.30 -7.88
N VAL A 105 -0.91 7.47 -7.96
CA VAL A 105 -0.73 6.27 -7.13
C VAL A 105 -0.08 6.69 -5.82
N VAL A 106 -0.56 6.13 -4.71
CA VAL A 106 -0.01 6.40 -3.38
C VAL A 106 0.40 5.09 -2.72
N GLU A 107 1.70 4.86 -2.64
CA GLU A 107 2.27 3.77 -1.85
C GLU A 107 2.51 4.23 -0.42
N LEU A 108 1.68 3.76 0.50
CA LEU A 108 1.87 4.02 1.91
C LEU A 108 2.81 2.97 2.53
N ARG A 109 3.78 3.42 3.32
CA ARG A 109 4.73 2.54 4.01
C ARG A 109 4.86 2.93 5.48
N ARG A 110 5.00 1.94 6.35
CA ARG A 110 5.40 2.14 7.75
C ARG A 110 6.91 2.02 7.86
N VAL A 111 7.54 2.98 8.53
CA VAL A 111 8.96 2.93 8.88
C VAL A 111 9.10 2.07 10.13
N ASN A 112 9.90 1.00 10.02
CA ASN A 112 10.18 0.11 11.13
C ASN A 112 11.50 0.46 11.82
N GLN A 113 12.45 1.02 11.06
CA GLN A 113 13.77 1.39 11.56
C GLN A 113 14.38 2.48 10.69
N GLN A 114 15.09 3.41 11.32
CA GLN A 114 15.96 4.36 10.66
C GLN A 114 17.41 4.09 11.08
N VAL A 115 18.30 3.99 10.09
CA VAL A 115 19.75 3.91 10.29
C VAL A 115 20.37 5.16 9.70
N ILE A 116 21.27 5.78 10.46
CA ILE A 116 21.89 7.07 10.13
C ILE A 116 23.39 6.84 10.14
N SER A 117 24.08 7.08 9.03
CA SER A 117 25.54 7.08 9.00
C SER A 117 26.12 8.16 9.92
N PRO A 118 27.33 8.01 10.49
CA PRO A 118 27.88 8.95 11.46
C PRO A 118 27.90 10.43 11.02
N ASP A 119 28.10 10.68 9.72
CA ASP A 119 28.17 12.02 9.14
C ASP A 119 26.82 12.52 8.56
N ALA A 120 25.76 11.73 8.69
CA ALA A 120 24.45 12.00 8.11
C ALA A 120 23.54 12.74 9.10
N ALA A 121 22.87 13.79 8.61
CA ALA A 121 21.74 14.37 9.32
C ALA A 121 20.51 13.49 9.15
N ALA A 122 19.74 13.32 10.22
CA ALA A 122 18.50 12.57 10.17
C ALA A 122 17.44 13.25 9.26
N ILE A 123 16.50 12.46 8.72
CA ILE A 123 15.39 12.97 7.88
C ILE A 123 14.36 13.79 8.69
N HIS A 124 14.57 13.96 10.01
CA HIS A 124 13.70 14.76 10.88
C HIS A 124 13.77 16.26 10.61
N GLY A 125 14.75 16.75 9.82
CA GLY A 125 15.08 18.17 9.69
C GLY A 125 13.96 19.10 9.20
N ALA A 126 12.81 18.56 8.81
CA ALA A 126 11.60 19.32 8.47
C ALA A 126 10.40 19.05 9.41
N CYS A 127 10.49 18.08 10.31
CA CYS A 127 9.37 17.68 11.17
C CYS A 127 9.23 18.50 12.46
N ASP A 128 10.16 19.42 12.75
CA ASP A 128 10.27 20.18 14.03
C ASP A 128 10.15 19.31 15.29
N THR A 129 10.40 18.00 15.14
CA THR A 129 10.39 17.01 16.20
C THR A 129 11.67 16.20 16.13
N ALA A 130 12.19 15.80 17.28
CA ALA A 130 13.35 14.91 17.37
C ALA A 130 13.00 13.44 17.02
N GLU A 131 11.74 13.14 16.70
CA GLU A 131 11.28 11.77 16.51
C GLU A 131 11.49 11.28 15.06
N PRO A 132 11.87 10.00 14.89
CA PRO A 132 11.90 9.39 13.56
C PRO A 132 10.53 9.31 12.93
N PRO A 133 10.44 9.46 11.60
CA PRO A 133 9.18 9.32 10.90
C PRO A 133 8.65 7.89 11.07
N ARG A 134 7.35 7.75 11.33
CA ARG A 134 6.70 6.44 11.50
C ARG A 134 6.02 5.96 10.22
N TYR A 135 5.65 6.89 9.34
CA TYR A 135 5.01 6.59 8.06
C TYR A 135 5.55 7.50 6.97
N LEU A 136 5.53 6.98 5.74
CA LEU A 136 5.81 7.75 4.53
C LEU A 136 4.87 7.32 3.41
N ALA A 137 4.65 8.21 2.45
CA ALA A 137 3.93 7.91 1.22
C ALA A 137 4.79 8.26 0.02
N ILE A 138 4.87 7.34 -0.93
CA ILE A 138 5.48 7.58 -2.25
C ILE A 138 4.33 7.85 -3.22
N VAL A 139 4.29 9.06 -3.75
CA VAL A 139 3.21 9.54 -4.63
C VAL A 139 3.76 9.80 -6.02
N TYR A 140 3.16 9.20 -7.05
CA TYR A 140 3.61 9.33 -8.43
C TYR A 140 2.48 9.11 -9.45
N GLU A 141 2.68 9.58 -10.67
CA GLU A 141 1.81 9.26 -11.80
C GLU A 141 2.49 8.21 -12.69
N PRO A 142 1.80 7.14 -13.13
CA PRO A 142 2.36 6.20 -14.10
C PRO A 142 2.46 6.82 -15.52
N PRO A 143 3.56 6.62 -16.25
CA PRO A 143 4.83 6.05 -15.80
C PRO A 143 5.59 7.04 -14.90
N ALA A 144 6.18 6.53 -13.81
CA ALA A 144 6.81 7.32 -12.76
C ALA A 144 8.10 8.02 -13.22
N ARG A 145 7.95 9.19 -13.86
CA ARG A 145 9.07 10.09 -14.21
C ARG A 145 9.46 10.99 -13.06
N THR A 146 8.50 11.31 -12.22
CA THR A 146 8.68 12.07 -10.98
C THR A 146 7.98 11.32 -9.86
N MET A 147 8.47 11.49 -8.64
CA MET A 147 7.77 11.06 -7.45
C MET A 147 7.91 12.11 -6.35
N LYS A 148 6.93 12.14 -5.46
CA LYS A 148 6.93 12.92 -4.24
C LYS A 148 6.95 11.96 -3.06
N LEU A 149 7.85 12.18 -2.12
CA LEU A 149 7.89 11.47 -0.86
C LEU A 149 7.27 12.37 0.20
N ILE A 150 6.14 11.95 0.77
CA ILE A 150 5.52 12.59 1.92
C ILE A 150 6.01 11.86 3.17
N VAL A 151 6.48 12.62 4.15
CA VAL A 151 6.88 12.11 5.47
C VAL A 151 5.86 12.57 6.49
N PHE A 152 5.38 11.65 7.33
CA PHE A 152 4.33 11.92 8.30
C PHE A 152 4.83 11.91 9.74
N THR A 153 4.17 12.72 10.58
CA THR A 153 4.20 12.63 12.06
C THR A 153 2.86 12.12 12.57
N GLY A 154 2.83 11.67 13.82
CA GLY A 154 1.67 11.00 14.43
C GLY A 154 1.87 9.50 14.55
N ASP A 155 1.00 8.86 15.32
CA ASP A 155 1.12 7.45 15.69
C ASP A 155 0.25 6.55 14.79
N GLU A 156 -0.78 7.12 14.20
CA GLU A 156 -1.71 6.42 13.31
C GLU A 156 -1.21 6.41 11.86
N ALA A 157 -1.59 5.35 11.13
CA ALA A 157 -1.32 5.28 9.71
C ALA A 157 -2.15 6.35 8.96
N PRO A 158 -1.53 7.14 8.06
CA PRO A 158 -2.24 8.12 7.24
C PRO A 158 -3.46 7.52 6.50
N GLY A 159 -4.61 8.17 6.63
CA GLY A 159 -5.88 7.72 6.06
C GLY A 159 -7.08 8.53 6.52
N PRO A 160 -8.27 8.28 5.94
CA PRO A 160 -9.47 9.09 6.18
C PRO A 160 -9.98 9.04 7.63
N ASP A 161 -9.63 7.99 8.37
CA ASP A 161 -10.01 7.82 9.76
C ASP A 161 -8.98 8.34 10.76
N ALA A 162 -7.75 8.62 10.30
CA ALA A 162 -6.65 9.04 11.15
C ALA A 162 -6.93 10.40 11.78
N THR A 163 -6.61 10.57 13.05
CA THR A 163 -6.90 11.79 13.82
C THR A 163 -5.66 12.60 14.14
N ASP A 164 -4.48 11.97 14.17
CA ASP A 164 -3.22 12.60 14.57
C ASP A 164 -2.13 12.59 13.48
N SER A 165 -2.38 11.91 12.36
CA SER A 165 -1.48 11.85 11.21
C SER A 165 -1.37 13.21 10.50
N ARG A 166 -0.15 13.74 10.38
CA ARG A 166 0.13 15.05 9.79
C ARG A 166 1.29 14.98 8.81
N VAL A 167 1.23 15.76 7.75
CA VAL A 167 2.38 15.96 6.86
C VAL A 167 3.44 16.75 7.60
N CYS A 168 4.66 16.19 7.68
CA CYS A 168 5.83 16.89 8.17
C CYS A 168 6.63 17.49 7.01
N ALA A 169 6.87 16.71 5.96
CA ALA A 169 7.73 17.11 4.86
C ALA A 169 7.30 16.48 3.55
N ILE A 170 7.61 17.18 2.46
CA ILE A 170 7.42 16.67 1.10
C ILE A 170 8.71 16.89 0.30
N TYR A 171 9.26 15.79 -0.21
CA TYR A 171 10.48 15.80 -1.02
C TYR A 171 10.15 15.41 -2.46
N GLY A 172 10.66 16.16 -3.43
CA GLY A 172 10.49 15.86 -4.86
C GLY A 172 11.70 15.20 -5.48
N PHE A 173 11.47 14.15 -6.26
CA PHE A 173 12.49 13.41 -6.99
C PHE A 173 12.09 13.14 -8.44
N MET A 174 13.07 12.90 -9.30
CA MET A 174 12.87 12.54 -10.70
C MET A 174 13.66 11.29 -11.07
N ALA A 175 13.09 10.45 -11.93
CA ALA A 175 13.81 9.31 -12.48
C ALA A 175 15.01 9.80 -13.33
N PRO A 176 16.14 9.09 -13.36
CA PRO A 176 17.25 9.37 -14.27
C PRO A 176 16.77 9.36 -15.72
N GLU A 177 17.37 10.21 -16.56
CA GLU A 177 17.12 10.17 -18.00
C GLU A 177 17.41 8.76 -18.56
N GLY A 178 16.52 8.25 -19.40
CA GLY A 178 16.62 6.89 -19.96
C GLY A 178 16.16 5.76 -19.04
N ALA A 179 15.96 5.99 -17.74
CA ALA A 179 15.36 5.02 -16.84
C ALA A 179 13.84 4.96 -17.07
N ARG A 180 13.42 4.20 -18.09
CA ARG A 180 12.07 3.66 -18.06
C ARG A 180 12.04 2.73 -16.84
N THR A 181 11.23 3.05 -15.84
CA THR A 181 10.95 2.18 -14.66
C THR A 181 10.12 0.95 -15.05
N ARG A 182 10.43 0.36 -16.22
CA ARG A 182 9.74 -0.79 -16.78
C ARG A 182 10.57 -2.04 -16.51
N GLU A 183 9.93 -3.04 -15.91
CA GLU A 183 10.11 -4.42 -16.36
C GLU A 183 10.29 -4.42 -17.89
N GLY A 184 11.44 -4.89 -18.36
CA GLY A 184 11.71 -4.99 -19.79
C GLY A 184 13.10 -4.53 -20.18
N VAL A 185 14.12 -5.25 -19.70
CA VAL A 185 15.23 -5.63 -20.58
C VAL A 185 15.12 -7.15 -20.72
N VAL A 186 14.56 -7.60 -21.83
CA VAL A 186 14.85 -8.95 -22.31
C VAL A 186 16.04 -8.78 -23.25
N LEU A 187 17.06 -9.59 -22.97
CA LEU A 187 18.37 -9.66 -23.63
C LEU A 187 18.30 -9.59 -25.16
#